data_AF-A0A7G8JRA2-F1
#
_entry.id   AF-A0A7G8JRA2-F1
#
_cell.length_a   1.000
_cell.length_b   1.000
_cell.length_c   1.000
_cell.angle_alpha   90.00
_cell.angle_beta   90.00
_cell.angle_gamma   90.00
#
_symmetry.space_group_name_H-M   'P 1'
#
loop_
_entity.id
_entity.type
_entity.pdbx_description
1 polymer ?
#
loop_
_entity_poly.entity_id
_entity_poly.type
_entity_poly.pdbx_seq_one_letter_code
_entity_poly.pdbx_strand_id
1 'polypeptide(L)' 'MTTLLYRGHTYQQLNDAAHKANVQLTYRRSVYQAHQVEAQKRSVQLTYRGLSYIR' A
#
# COMPACT_ATOMS: atom_id res chain seq x y z
N MET A 1 -10.64 33.71 -15.99
CA MET A 1 -10.69 32.29 -15.58
C MET A 1 -9.69 31.52 -16.42
N THR A 2 -8.72 30.85 -15.79
CA THR A 2 -7.67 30.09 -16.49
C THR A 2 -8.07 28.63 -16.62
N THR A 3 -8.06 28.11 -17.84
CA THR A 3 -8.36 26.70 -18.14
C THR A 3 -7.07 25.89 -18.15
N LEU A 4 -7.00 24.84 -17.33
CA LEU A 4 -5.87 23.92 -17.33
C LEU A 4 -5.99 23.00 -18.55
N LEU A 5 -4.92 22.91 -19.34
CA LEU A 5 -4.83 22.00 -20.48
C LEU A 5 -3.90 20.84 -20.15
N TYR A 6 -4.35 19.62 -20.43
CA TYR A 6 -3.55 18.42 -20.33
C TYR A 6 -3.56 17.70 -21.68
N ARG A 7 -2.38 17.57 -22.31
CA ARG A 7 -2.20 16.93 -23.63
C ARG A 7 -3.10 17.50 -24.74
N GLY A 8 -3.34 18.81 -24.75
CA GLY A 8 -4.16 19.48 -25.76
C GLY A 8 -5.67 19.43 -25.50
N HIS A 9 -6.11 18.83 -24.39
CA HIS A 9 -7.51 18.78 -23.98
C HIS A 9 -7.74 19.58 -22.69
N THR A 10 -8.96 20.11 -22.53
CA THR A 10 -9.38 20.75 -21.27
C THR A 10 -9.35 19.73 -20.16
N TYR A 11 -8.52 20.00 -19.15
CA TYR A 11 -8.41 19.14 -17.99
C TYR A 11 -9.67 19.25 -17.14
N GLN A 12 -10.40 18.14 -17.04
CA GLN A 12 -11.49 17.98 -16.09
C GLN A 12 -10.97 17.15 -14.91
N GLN A 13 -10.80 17.79 -13.76
CA GLN A 13 -10.45 17.09 -12.54
C GLN A 13 -11.68 16.32 -12.04
N LEU A 14 -11.66 15.00 -12.18
CA LEU A 14 -12.65 14.13 -11.54
C LEU A 14 -12.33 14.07 -10.05
N ASN A 15 -12.92 14.99 -9.29
CA ASN A 15 -12.80 15.06 -7.83
C ASN A 15 -13.71 14.05 -7.09
N ASP A 16 -14.37 13.16 -7.83
CA ASP A 16 -15.04 12.01 -7.25
C ASP A 16 -13.96 11.06 -6.71
N ALA A 17 -13.47 11.38 -5.51
CA ALA A 17 -12.85 10.38 -4.66
C ALA A 17 -13.89 9.27 -4.56
N ALA A 18 -13.63 8.14 -5.24
CA ALA A 18 -14.47 6.96 -5.12
C ALA A 18 -14.79 6.79 -3.64
N HIS A 19 -16.08 6.79 -3.30
CA HIS A 19 -16.55 6.83 -1.92
C HIS A 19 -16.09 5.54 -1.23
N LYS A 20 -14.84 5.52 -0.78
CA LYS A 20 -14.24 4.39 -0.09
C LYS A 20 -14.89 4.41 1.27
N ALA A 21 -15.73 3.40 1.52
CA ALA A 21 -16.29 3.19 2.84
C ALA A 21 -15.16 3.25 3.86
N ASN A 22 -15.36 4.04 4.92
CA ASN A 22 -14.43 4.08 6.04
C ASN A 22 -14.43 2.68 6.68
N VAL A 23 -13.40 1.89 6.39
CA VAL A 23 -13.26 0.55 6.96
C VAL A 23 -12.65 0.69 8.35
N GLN A 24 -13.37 0.25 9.37
CA GLN A 24 -12.84 0.18 10.73
C GLN A 24 -11.86 -0.99 10.84
N LEU A 25 -10.58 -0.68 11.04
CA LEU A 25 -9.57 -1.70 11.31
C LEU A 25 -9.73 -2.18 12.75
N THR A 26 -9.87 -3.50 12.93
CA THR A 26 -9.94 -4.13 14.26
C THR A 26 -8.66 -4.92 14.50
N TYR A 27 -7.94 -4.60 15.58
CA TYR A 27 -6.82 -5.41 16.00
C TYR A 27 -7.31 -6.70 16.66
N ARG A 28 -6.95 -7.85 16.09
CA ARG A 28 -7.21 -9.17 16.64
C ARG A 28 -5.88 -9.84 17.00
N ARG A 29 -5.56 -9.89 18.29
CA ARG A 29 -4.29 -10.44 18.80
C ARG A 29 -4.01 -11.85 18.29
N SER A 30 -5.01 -12.73 18.27
CA SER A 30 -4.85 -14.12 17.81
C SER A 30 -4.45 -14.22 16.34
N VAL A 31 -5.10 -13.43 15.48
CA VAL A 31 -4.80 -13.36 14.03
C VAL A 31 -3.41 -12.82 13.81
N TYR A 32 -3.05 -11.74 14.51
CA TYR A 32 -1.71 -11.16 14.43
C TYR A 32 -0.62 -12.16 14.87
N GLN A 33 -0.82 -12.84 15.99
CA GLN A 33 0.13 -13.85 16.48
C GLN A 33 0.26 -15.04 15.52
N ALA A 34 -0.84 -15.51 14.93
CA ALA A 34 -0.80 -16.57 13.92
C ALA A 34 0.03 -16.16 12.70
N HIS A 35 -0.17 -14.95 12.17
CA HIS A 35 0.62 -14.41 11.07
C HIS A 35 2.09 -14.20 11.44
N GLN A 36 2.39 -13.82 12.68
CA GLN A 36 3.76 -13.69 13.15
C GLN A 36 4.50 -15.04 13.15
N VAL A 37 3.84 -16.11 13.63
CA VAL A 37 4.40 -17.46 13.62
C VAL A 37 4.58 -17.97 12.19
N GLU A 38 3.63 -17.69 11.29
CA GLU A 38 3.75 -18.05 9.87
C GLU A 38 4.91 -17.32 9.19
N ALA A 39 5.06 -16.02 9.44
CA ALA A 39 6.13 -15.21 8.88
C ALA A 39 7.52 -15.66 9.37
N GLN A 40 7.64 -16.09 10.64
CA GLN A 40 8.89 -16.64 11.19
C GLN A 40 9.35 -17.93 10.49
N LYS A 41 8.45 -18.70 9.89
CA LYS A 41 8.82 -19.91 9.13
C LYS A 41 9.49 -19.59 7.79
N ARG A 42 9.37 -18.35 7.31
CA ARG A 42 9.99 -17.90 6.06
C ARG A 42 11.24 -17.12 6.40
N SER A 43 12.41 -17.63 6.02
CA SER A 43 13.62 -16.82 6.03
C SER A 43 13.45 -15.67 5.04
N VAL A 44 13.70 -14.45 5.50
CA VAL A 44 13.63 -13.26 4.66
C VAL A 44 15.04 -12.96 4.19
N GLN A 45 15.29 -13.13 2.90
CA GLN A 45 16.51 -12.66 2.27
C GLN A 45 16.31 -11.20 1.85
N LEU A 46 17.06 -10.30 2.49
CA LEU A 46 17.11 -8.90 2.13
C LEU A 46 18.29 -8.65 1.19
N THR A 47 18.01 -8.16 -0.01
CA THR A 47 19.07 -7.72 -0.93
C THR A 47 19.20 -6.21 -0.87
N TYR A 48 20.39 -5.71 -0.48
CA TYR A 48 20.71 -4.29 -0.45
C TYR A 48 22.08 -4.03 -1.06
N ARG A 49 22.15 -3.11 -2.03
CA ARG A 49 23.38 -2.75 -2.76
C ARG A 49 24.16 -3.96 -3.31
N GLY A 50 23.45 -4.96 -3.81
CA GLY A 50 24.04 -6.18 -4.37
C GLY A 50 24.50 -7.21 -3.34
N LEU A 51 24.37 -6.93 -2.03
CA LEU A 51 24.65 -7.87 -0.95
C LEU A 51 23.36 -8.50 -0.44
N SER A 52 23.41 -9.79 -0.11
CA SER A 52 22.28 -10.53 0.45
C SER A 52 22.49 -10.81 1.92
N TYR A 53 21.47 -10.48 2.72
CA TYR A 53 21.44 -10.69 4.16
C TYR A 53 20.29 -11.64 4.47
N ILE A 54 20.58 -12.67 5.25
CA ILE A 54 19.57 -13.62 5.74
C ILE A 54 19.26 -13.23 7.18
N ARG A 55 17.97 -13.08 7.49
CA ARG A 55 17.49 -12.87 8.86
C ARG A 55 17.02 -14.18 9.47
#